data_AF-A0A8J7RU33-F1
#
_entry.id   AF-A0A8J7RU33-F1
#
_cell.length_a   1.000
_cell.length_b   1.000
_cell.length_c   1.000
_cell.angle_alpha   90.00
_cell.angle_beta   90.00
_cell.angle_gamma   90.00
#
_symmetry.space_group_name_H-M   'P 1'
#
loop_
_entity.id
_entity.type
_entity.pdbx_description
1 polymer ?
#
loop_
_entity_poly.entity_id
_entity_poly.type
_entity_poly.pdbx_seq_one_letter_code
_entity_poly.pdbx_strand_id
1 'polypeptide(L)'
;MSHEDPFLGLDLDGCLINGNICPSAQAIIDQCDSYTEISPSGEGIRIIGTGKIPVGFDNKYDMTGDGFKALEIYDKLRYLTITADVLGEPREIKPIDLNRITLPQSKSADPGKKSKPLGMANHELLLNRIRADKEGMKFTMLYDHGSLVDYGGDQSRADMALVTILAKWTNFDPVLLDQLFRGSALIREKWDKVHHADGSTYGEMTIQRVLENRPIFHKNEIEGFLRFHYDFQFNVVLERVEMRRRGEEQWQIVDDYEFNSIHRHIQNKSGQIGHQALHGILQSDFTPKFDPFMEYFTKLPK
;
A
#
# COMPACT_ATOMS: atom_id res chain seq x y z
N MET A 1 11.05 -2.94 7.39
CA MET A 1 11.02 -4.10 8.29
C MET A 1 10.36 -5.27 7.58
N SER A 2 11.13 -6.34 7.35
CA SER A 2 10.66 -7.62 6.81
C SER A 2 9.86 -8.40 7.88
N HIS A 3 9.26 -9.54 7.50
CA HIS A 3 8.60 -10.42 8.46
C HIS A 3 9.56 -11.08 9.46
N GLU A 4 10.83 -11.24 9.06
CA GLU A 4 11.87 -11.95 9.81
C GLU A 4 12.70 -11.02 10.68
N ASP A 5 12.62 -9.70 10.47
CA ASP A 5 13.36 -8.72 11.23
C ASP A 5 12.90 -8.70 12.70
N PRO A 6 13.83 -8.55 13.67
CA PRO A 6 13.49 -8.45 15.09
C PRO A 6 13.01 -7.04 15.49
N PHE A 7 12.99 -6.09 14.55
CA PHE A 7 12.77 -4.68 14.83
C PHE A 7 11.30 -4.34 15.05
N LEU A 8 11.11 -3.43 16.00
CA LEU A 8 9.85 -2.75 16.29
C LEU A 8 10.11 -1.25 16.15
N GLY A 9 9.25 -0.57 15.42
CA GLY A 9 9.34 0.86 15.23
C GLY A 9 8.07 1.58 15.65
N LEU A 10 8.25 2.71 16.34
CA LEU A 10 7.18 3.60 16.78
C LEU A 10 7.38 4.97 16.12
N ASP A 11 6.35 5.48 15.46
CA ASP A 11 6.31 6.80 14.84
C ASP A 11 5.35 7.70 15.62
N LEU A 12 5.87 8.75 16.22
CA LEU A 12 5.13 9.70 17.05
C LEU A 12 4.94 10.99 16.23
N ASP A 13 3.80 11.11 15.54
CA ASP A 13 3.52 12.22 14.62
C ASP A 13 3.02 13.48 15.36
N GLY A 14 3.59 14.63 15.00
CA GLY A 14 3.22 15.95 15.53
C GLY A 14 3.51 16.14 17.02
N CYS A 15 4.45 15.41 17.61
CA CYS A 15 4.76 15.49 19.04
C CYS A 15 5.81 16.54 19.42
N LEU A 16 6.50 17.14 18.43
CA LEU A 16 7.50 18.18 18.64
C LEU A 16 6.93 19.54 18.22
N ILE A 17 6.63 20.40 19.20
CA ILE A 17 6.00 21.71 18.98
C ILE A 17 6.95 22.80 19.45
N ASN A 18 7.42 23.64 18.52
CA ASN A 18 8.40 24.69 18.77
C ASN A 18 9.66 24.18 19.49
N GLY A 19 10.13 22.98 19.12
CA GLY A 19 11.31 22.33 19.73
C GLY A 19 11.07 21.69 21.09
N ASN A 20 9.84 21.70 21.61
CA ASN A 20 9.49 21.03 22.87
C ASN A 20 8.66 19.78 22.61
N ILE A 21 9.01 18.69 23.28
CA ILE A 21 8.31 17.41 23.18
C ILE A 21 7.06 17.46 24.05
N CYS A 22 5.92 17.04 23.50
CA CYS A 22 4.68 16.95 24.25
C CYS A 22 4.82 15.95 25.43
N PRO A 23 4.26 16.22 26.62
CA PRO A 23 4.41 15.35 27.79
C PRO A 23 4.02 13.89 27.54
N SER A 24 2.96 13.64 26.76
CA SER A 24 2.51 12.29 26.43
C SER A 24 3.52 11.54 25.56
N ALA A 25 4.16 12.24 24.61
CA ALA A 25 5.21 11.65 23.79
C ALA A 25 6.49 11.40 24.59
N GLN A 26 6.85 12.32 25.49
CA GLN A 26 8.00 12.15 26.39
C GLN A 26 7.84 10.89 27.27
N ALA A 27 6.65 10.65 27.81
CA ALA A 27 6.37 9.45 28.59
C ALA A 27 6.60 8.15 27.78
N ILE A 28 6.19 8.12 26.51
CA ILE A 28 6.42 6.97 25.62
C ILE A 28 7.92 6.78 25.34
N ILE A 29 8.63 7.88 25.05
CA ILE A 29 10.08 7.86 24.80
C ILE A 29 10.85 7.31 26.01
N ASP A 30 10.45 7.71 27.22
CA ASP A 30 11.08 7.27 28.46
C ASP A 30 10.76 5.81 28.78
N GLN A 31 9.54 5.35 28.48
CA GLN A 31 9.13 3.96 28.70
C GLN A 31 9.74 2.99 27.69
N CYS A 32 9.99 3.43 26.45
CA CYS A 32 10.64 2.61 25.44
C CYS A 32 12.14 2.46 25.68
N ASP A 33 12.80 3.52 26.21
CA ASP A 33 14.24 3.54 26.55
C ASP A 33 15.15 2.92 25.46
N SER A 34 14.86 3.22 24.20
CA SER A 34 15.55 2.67 23.04
C SER A 34 16.00 3.79 22.09
N TYR A 35 16.72 3.44 21.02
CA TYR A 35 17.15 4.38 19.98
C TYR A 35 16.00 5.31 19.57
N THR A 36 16.25 6.61 19.63
CA THR A 36 15.25 7.65 19.38
C THR A 36 15.84 8.75 18.51
N GLU A 37 15.13 9.14 17.45
CA GLU A 37 15.55 10.18 16.50
C GLU A 37 14.40 11.13 16.14
N ILE A 38 14.73 12.32 15.69
CA ILE A 38 13.78 13.29 15.14
C ILE A 38 13.35 12.82 13.73
N SER A 39 12.06 12.86 13.42
CA SER A 39 11.56 12.45 12.11
C SER A 39 11.93 13.46 11.00
N PRO A 40 11.87 13.10 9.70
CA PRO A 40 12.26 13.99 8.61
C PRO A 40 11.46 15.29 8.52
N SER A 41 10.23 15.32 9.07
CA SER A 41 9.42 16.54 9.11
C SER A 41 9.94 17.57 10.12
N GLY A 42 10.77 17.14 11.08
CA GLY A 42 11.19 17.97 12.21
C GLY A 42 10.07 18.24 13.22
N GLU A 43 8.91 17.62 13.08
CA GLU A 43 7.75 17.78 13.98
C GLU A 43 7.37 16.49 14.71
N GLY A 44 8.00 15.36 14.37
CA GLY A 44 7.74 14.06 14.96
C GLY A 44 9.00 13.39 15.50
N ILE A 45 8.81 12.28 16.21
CA ILE A 45 9.87 11.49 16.82
C ILE A 45 9.69 10.03 16.42
N ARG A 46 10.80 9.32 16.25
CA ARG A 46 10.80 7.88 16.00
C ARG A 46 11.60 7.15 17.04
N ILE A 47 11.09 5.99 17.42
CA ILE A 47 11.75 5.08 18.34
C ILE A 47 11.94 3.74 17.64
N ILE A 48 13.14 3.19 17.70
CA ILE A 48 13.48 1.89 17.14
C ILE A 48 13.95 0.98 18.26
N GLY A 49 13.28 -0.15 18.42
CA GLY A 49 13.63 -1.20 19.38
C GLY A 49 13.55 -2.58 18.74
N THR A 50 13.55 -3.60 19.58
CA THR A 50 13.23 -4.98 19.16
C THR A 50 11.95 -5.47 19.84
N GLY A 51 11.16 -6.27 19.13
CA GLY A 51 9.88 -6.77 19.63
C GLY A 51 8.89 -7.13 18.52
N LYS A 52 7.70 -7.53 18.92
CA LYS A 52 6.56 -7.79 18.02
C LYS A 52 5.31 -7.16 18.62
N ILE A 53 4.37 -6.77 17.76
CA ILE A 53 3.08 -6.23 18.20
C ILE A 53 2.26 -7.38 18.82
N PRO A 54 1.85 -7.29 20.10
CA PRO A 54 1.01 -8.31 20.73
C PRO A 54 -0.29 -8.54 19.96
N VAL A 55 -0.80 -9.77 20.02
CA VAL A 55 -2.11 -10.08 19.42
C VAL A 55 -3.19 -9.23 20.11
N GLY A 56 -3.94 -8.45 19.33
CA GLY A 56 -5.00 -7.56 19.84
C GLY A 56 -4.55 -6.15 20.18
N PHE A 57 -3.29 -5.78 19.93
CA PHE A 57 -2.84 -4.39 19.96
C PHE A 57 -3.24 -3.66 18.68
N ASP A 58 -3.75 -2.43 18.81
CA ASP A 58 -3.92 -1.54 17.66
C ASP A 58 -2.54 -1.06 17.18
N ASN A 59 -2.40 -0.85 15.88
CA ASN A 59 -1.17 -0.36 15.25
C ASN A 59 -1.16 1.16 15.08
N LYS A 60 -2.28 1.84 15.38
CA LYS A 60 -2.41 3.29 15.35
C LYS A 60 -3.29 3.76 16.49
N TYR A 61 -2.86 4.80 17.18
CA TYR A 61 -3.59 5.50 18.22
C TYR A 61 -3.67 6.97 17.86
N ASP A 62 -4.88 7.49 17.69
CA ASP A 62 -5.09 8.93 17.60
C ASP A 62 -4.90 9.53 19.00
N MET A 63 -3.95 10.45 19.10
CA MET A 63 -3.59 11.08 20.35
C MET A 63 -4.42 12.37 20.49
N THR A 64 -4.95 12.62 21.68
CA THR A 64 -5.76 13.82 21.97
C THR A 64 -5.27 14.46 23.26
N GLY A 65 -5.19 15.79 23.29
CA GLY A 65 -4.82 16.54 24.50
C GLY A 65 -3.75 17.60 24.25
N ASP A 66 -2.49 17.19 24.13
CA ASP A 66 -1.31 18.07 24.22
C ASP A 66 -0.65 18.43 22.88
N GLY A 67 -1.30 18.08 21.76
CA GLY A 67 -0.82 18.41 20.41
C GLY A 67 -0.11 17.26 19.69
N PHE A 68 0.23 16.19 20.41
CA PHE A 68 0.62 14.91 19.84
C PHE A 68 -0.54 14.36 18.98
N LYS A 69 -0.34 14.11 17.69
CA LYS A 69 -1.42 13.78 16.74
C LYS A 69 -1.71 12.29 16.71
N ALA A 70 -0.68 11.45 16.54
CA ALA A 70 -0.86 10.02 16.42
C ALA A 70 0.39 9.24 16.80
N LEU A 71 0.20 8.09 17.43
CA LEU A 71 1.22 7.05 17.56
C LEU A 71 0.93 5.94 16.56
N GLU A 72 1.92 5.57 15.74
CA GLU A 72 1.85 4.41 14.84
C GLU A 72 2.95 3.40 15.19
N ILE A 73 2.62 2.11 15.20
CA ILE A 73 3.52 1.02 15.63
C ILE A 73 3.64 -0.03 14.53
N TYR A 74 4.88 -0.43 14.23
CA TYR A 74 5.20 -1.31 13.11
C TYR A 74 6.22 -2.39 13.49
N ASP A 75 5.89 -3.67 13.25
CA ASP A 75 6.80 -4.81 13.42
C ASP A 75 7.04 -5.62 12.13
N LYS A 76 6.41 -5.19 11.01
CA LYS A 76 6.50 -5.78 9.66
C LYS A 76 5.88 -4.86 8.59
N LEU A 77 6.21 -5.12 7.32
CA LEU A 77 5.51 -4.63 6.12
C LEU A 77 5.40 -3.10 5.95
N ARG A 78 6.24 -2.34 6.66
CA ARG A 78 6.44 -0.89 6.46
C ARG A 78 7.92 -0.54 6.60
N TYR A 79 8.33 0.53 5.94
CA TYR A 79 9.62 1.17 6.14
C TYR A 79 9.43 2.38 7.05
N LEU A 80 10.32 2.54 8.03
CA LEU A 80 10.52 3.81 8.72
C LEU A 80 11.71 4.48 8.05
N THR A 81 11.59 5.77 7.74
CA THR A 81 12.77 6.51 7.31
C THR A 81 13.72 6.66 8.51
N ILE A 82 15.02 6.69 8.24
CA ILE A 82 16.06 6.86 9.26
C ILE A 82 16.69 8.22 9.02
N THR A 83 16.70 9.09 10.01
CA THR A 83 17.30 10.43 9.91
C THR A 83 18.70 10.49 10.48
N ALA A 84 19.01 9.62 11.45
CA ALA A 84 20.20 9.71 12.29
C ALA A 84 20.30 11.04 13.06
N ASP A 85 19.23 11.85 13.11
CA ASP A 85 19.14 13.05 13.91
C ASP A 85 18.72 12.65 15.33
N VAL A 86 19.71 12.15 16.07
CA VAL A 86 19.50 11.53 17.37
C VAL A 86 18.93 12.54 18.36
N LEU A 87 17.84 12.15 19.01
CA LEU A 87 17.19 12.98 20.02
C LEU A 87 17.93 12.85 21.35
N GLY A 88 18.73 13.87 21.69
CA GLY A 88 19.52 13.89 22.92
C GLY A 88 20.73 12.97 22.86
N GLU A 89 20.99 12.23 23.94
CA GLU A 89 22.11 11.29 23.98
C GLU A 89 21.80 10.00 23.21
N PRO A 90 22.75 9.47 22.41
CA PRO A 90 22.56 8.21 21.69
C PRO A 90 22.19 7.05 22.62
N ARG A 91 21.01 6.47 22.37
CA ARG A 91 20.54 5.25 23.04
C ARG A 91 20.77 4.05 22.14
N GLU A 92 21.20 2.93 22.72
CA GLU A 92 21.24 1.64 22.02
C GLU A 92 19.82 1.14 21.70
N ILE A 93 19.70 0.31 20.67
CA ILE A 93 18.44 -0.39 20.35
C ILE A 93 18.20 -1.46 21.42
N LYS A 94 17.10 -1.36 22.16
CA LYS A 94 16.71 -2.29 23.23
C LYS A 94 15.36 -2.98 22.92
N PRO A 95 15.06 -4.11 23.59
CA PRO A 95 13.73 -4.70 23.54
C PRO A 95 12.67 -3.75 24.12
N ILE A 96 11.55 -3.59 23.42
CA ILE A 96 10.41 -2.75 23.85
C ILE A 96 9.24 -3.67 24.21
N ASP A 97 8.74 -3.56 25.44
CA ASP A 97 7.50 -4.22 25.88
C ASP A 97 6.32 -3.26 25.75
N LEU A 98 5.57 -3.40 24.67
CA LEU A 98 4.40 -2.57 24.36
C LEU A 98 3.33 -2.60 25.47
N ASN A 99 3.24 -3.66 26.27
CA ASN A 99 2.26 -3.75 27.37
C ASN A 99 2.58 -2.80 28.53
N ARG A 100 3.81 -2.29 28.60
CA ARG A 100 4.26 -1.36 29.64
C ARG A 100 4.16 0.09 29.20
N ILE A 101 3.79 0.33 27.93
CA ILE A 101 3.62 1.67 27.40
C ILE A 101 2.26 2.23 27.81
N THR A 102 2.24 3.42 28.39
CA THR A 102 1.01 4.16 28.70
C THR A 102 0.40 4.67 27.40
N LEU A 103 -0.52 3.89 26.85
CA LEU A 103 -1.33 4.28 25.69
C LEU A 103 -2.69 4.81 26.17
N PRO A 104 -3.28 5.79 25.47
CA PRO A 104 -4.65 6.19 25.76
C PRO A 104 -5.52 4.93 25.65
N GLN A 105 -6.38 4.72 26.66
CA GLN A 105 -7.32 3.61 26.59
C GLN A 105 -8.16 3.76 25.33
N SER A 106 -7.90 2.91 24.34
CA SER A 106 -8.89 2.53 23.34
C SER A 106 -10.18 2.30 24.12
N LYS A 107 -11.28 2.92 23.71
CA LYS A 107 -12.60 2.62 24.27
C LYS A 107 -12.81 1.11 24.15
N SER A 108 -12.54 0.39 25.23
CA SER A 108 -12.51 -1.06 25.21
C SER A 108 -13.93 -1.58 25.11
N ALA A 109 -14.12 -2.36 24.05
CA ALA A 109 -15.01 -3.51 23.90
C ALA A 109 -16.26 -3.59 24.81
N ASP A 110 -17.41 -3.40 24.16
CA ASP A 110 -18.63 -4.13 24.52
C ASP A 110 -18.36 -5.64 24.35
N PRO A 111 -18.51 -6.48 25.40
CA PRO A 111 -18.18 -7.91 25.38
C PRO A 111 -19.30 -8.67 24.66
N GLY A 112 -19.33 -8.52 23.34
CA GLY A 112 -20.40 -9.07 22.50
C GLY A 112 -20.16 -8.91 21.01
N LYS A 113 -18.91 -8.80 20.54
CA LYS A 113 -18.61 -8.85 19.10
C LYS A 113 -17.67 -9.99 18.79
N LYS A 114 -18.30 -11.10 18.38
CA LYS A 114 -17.70 -12.04 17.42
C LYS A 114 -17.01 -11.22 16.31
N SER A 115 -15.79 -11.61 15.96
CA SER A 115 -15.00 -11.16 14.81
C SER A 115 -15.85 -10.43 13.76
N LYS A 116 -15.74 -9.10 13.67
CA LYS A 116 -16.36 -8.37 12.56
C LYS A 116 -15.45 -8.43 11.33
N PRO A 117 -15.99 -8.68 10.12
CA PRO A 117 -15.25 -8.61 8.86
C PRO A 117 -14.75 -7.17 8.61
N LEU A 118 -13.66 -7.02 7.84
CA LEU A 118 -13.17 -5.75 7.29
C LEU A 118 -14.34 -4.85 6.84
N GLY A 119 -14.53 -3.70 7.52
CA GLY A 119 -15.80 -2.96 7.53
C GLY A 119 -16.09 -2.00 6.36
N MET A 120 -17.37 -1.65 6.23
CA MET A 120 -18.01 -0.71 5.29
C MET A 120 -17.38 0.69 5.17
N ALA A 121 -16.61 1.16 6.16
CA ALA A 121 -16.00 2.50 6.13
C ALA A 121 -14.95 2.67 5.02
N ASN A 122 -14.23 1.60 4.65
CA ASN A 122 -13.33 1.60 3.49
C ASN A 122 -14.10 1.54 2.16
N HIS A 123 -15.30 0.95 2.16
CA HIS A 123 -16.13 0.84 0.95
C HIS A 123 -16.66 2.21 0.56
N GLU A 124 -17.16 3.01 1.51
CA GLU A 124 -17.69 4.34 1.19
C GLU A 124 -16.61 5.29 0.65
N LEU A 125 -15.40 5.24 1.22
CA LEU A 125 -14.26 6.00 0.69
C LEU A 125 -13.88 5.55 -0.73
N LEU A 126 -13.92 4.24 -1.00
CA LEU A 126 -13.68 3.70 -2.33
C LEU A 126 -14.76 4.15 -3.31
N LEU A 127 -16.04 4.05 -2.94
CA LEU A 127 -17.18 4.50 -3.74
C LEU A 127 -17.08 5.99 -4.07
N ASN A 128 -16.73 6.83 -3.10
CA ASN A 128 -16.53 8.26 -3.31
C ASN A 128 -15.38 8.57 -4.28
N ARG A 129 -14.30 7.78 -4.24
CA ARG A 129 -13.21 7.91 -5.24
C ARG A 129 -13.64 7.48 -6.64
N ILE A 130 -14.45 6.43 -6.77
CA ILE A 130 -15.00 6.00 -8.06
C ILE A 130 -15.92 7.10 -8.63
N ARG A 131 -16.79 7.68 -7.80
CA ARG A 131 -17.68 8.80 -8.20
C ARG A 131 -16.90 10.02 -8.70
N ALA A 132 -15.70 10.26 -8.16
CA ALA A 132 -14.82 11.36 -8.57
C ALA A 132 -13.95 11.05 -9.82
N ASP A 133 -13.96 9.82 -10.32
CA ASP A 133 -13.18 9.42 -11.50
C ASP A 133 -13.75 9.97 -12.80
N LYS A 134 -12.97 9.92 -13.89
CA LYS A 134 -13.44 10.24 -15.25
C LYS A 134 -14.64 9.39 -15.69
N GLU A 135 -14.76 8.14 -15.24
CA GLU A 135 -15.93 7.28 -15.48
C GLU A 135 -17.00 7.44 -14.36
N GLY A 136 -16.84 8.39 -13.45
CA GLY A 136 -17.64 8.57 -12.23
C GLY A 136 -19.12 8.82 -12.49
N MET A 137 -19.49 9.64 -13.49
CA MET A 137 -20.90 9.85 -13.85
C MET A 137 -21.57 8.54 -14.31
N LYS A 138 -20.87 7.75 -15.14
CA LYS A 138 -21.36 6.45 -15.60
C LYS A 138 -21.51 5.48 -14.43
N PHE A 139 -20.54 5.49 -13.51
CA PHE A 139 -20.63 4.72 -12.28
C PHE A 139 -21.84 5.14 -11.44
N THR A 140 -22.05 6.43 -11.17
CA THR A 140 -23.21 6.93 -10.41
C THR A 140 -24.54 6.49 -11.05
N MET A 141 -24.66 6.62 -12.37
CA MET A 141 -25.87 6.20 -13.08
C MET A 141 -26.17 4.71 -12.92
N LEU A 142 -25.15 3.85 -12.90
CA LEU A 142 -25.32 2.41 -12.69
C LEU A 142 -25.48 2.03 -11.21
N TYR A 143 -24.56 2.48 -10.37
CA TYR A 143 -24.44 2.08 -8.98
C TYR A 143 -25.50 2.71 -8.09
N ASP A 144 -25.71 4.03 -8.20
CA ASP A 144 -26.61 4.76 -7.30
C ASP A 144 -28.06 4.78 -7.85
N HIS A 145 -28.24 4.74 -9.18
CA HIS A 145 -29.55 4.89 -9.83
C HIS A 145 -30.07 3.66 -10.57
N GLY A 146 -29.24 2.63 -10.79
CA GLY A 146 -29.67 1.43 -11.52
C GLY A 146 -30.09 1.72 -12.97
N SER A 147 -29.56 2.78 -13.58
CA SER A 147 -29.97 3.25 -14.90
C SER A 147 -29.62 2.24 -15.99
N LEU A 148 -30.62 1.94 -16.83
CA LEU A 148 -30.48 1.05 -17.99
C LEU A 148 -30.52 1.80 -19.33
N VAL A 149 -30.60 3.14 -19.29
CA VAL A 149 -30.84 3.99 -20.47
C VAL A 149 -29.77 3.76 -21.54
N ASP A 150 -28.50 3.81 -21.14
CA ASP A 150 -27.35 3.62 -22.06
C ASP A 150 -27.18 2.16 -22.53
N TYR A 151 -27.97 1.25 -21.98
CA TYR A 151 -27.92 -0.19 -22.24
C TYR A 151 -29.17 -0.70 -22.96
N GLY A 152 -30.05 0.20 -23.42
CA GLY A 152 -31.27 -0.17 -24.15
C GLY A 152 -32.25 -1.00 -23.30
N GLY A 153 -32.24 -0.81 -21.97
CA GLY A 153 -33.04 -1.61 -21.05
C GLY A 153 -32.45 -2.99 -20.72
N ASP A 154 -31.30 -3.37 -21.29
CA ASP A 154 -30.66 -4.64 -21.01
C ASP A 154 -29.91 -4.61 -19.67
N GLN A 155 -30.54 -5.22 -18.66
CA GLN A 155 -29.98 -5.34 -17.32
C GLN A 155 -28.67 -6.11 -17.29
N SER A 156 -28.50 -7.16 -18.10
CA SER A 156 -27.29 -7.98 -18.05
C SER A 156 -26.08 -7.21 -18.61
N ARG A 157 -26.33 -6.33 -19.59
CA ARG A 157 -25.31 -5.41 -20.11
C ARG A 157 -24.96 -4.31 -19.10
N ALA A 158 -25.95 -3.79 -18.37
CA ALA A 158 -25.71 -2.83 -17.29
C ALA A 158 -24.90 -3.44 -16.14
N ASP A 159 -25.24 -4.67 -15.71
CA ASP A 159 -24.50 -5.41 -14.68
C ASP A 159 -23.03 -5.59 -15.09
N MET A 160 -22.80 -6.08 -16.30
CA MET A 160 -21.44 -6.30 -16.83
C MET A 160 -20.63 -5.01 -16.86
N ALA A 161 -21.26 -3.90 -17.24
CA ALA A 161 -20.58 -2.61 -17.26
C ALA A 161 -20.22 -2.12 -15.86
N LEU A 162 -21.10 -2.30 -14.87
CA LEU A 162 -20.81 -1.94 -13.49
C LEU A 162 -19.69 -2.82 -12.91
N VAL A 163 -19.77 -4.14 -13.10
CA VAL A 163 -18.75 -5.10 -12.67
C VAL A 163 -17.38 -4.78 -13.30
N THR A 164 -17.35 -4.37 -14.56
CA THR A 164 -16.11 -3.94 -15.24
C THR A 164 -15.49 -2.70 -14.60
N ILE A 165 -16.31 -1.73 -14.18
CA ILE A 165 -15.82 -0.55 -13.45
C ILE A 165 -15.27 -1.00 -12.10
N LEU A 166 -16.07 -1.72 -11.30
CA LEU A 166 -15.70 -2.18 -9.96
C LEU A 166 -14.43 -3.05 -9.96
N ALA A 167 -14.23 -3.91 -10.95
CA ALA A 167 -13.05 -4.77 -11.05
C ALA A 167 -11.74 -3.97 -11.06
N LYS A 168 -11.69 -2.83 -11.77
CA LYS A 168 -10.49 -1.98 -11.81
C LYS A 168 -10.18 -1.38 -10.43
N TRP A 169 -11.21 -0.98 -9.69
CA TRP A 169 -11.10 -0.30 -8.40
C TRP A 169 -10.89 -1.25 -7.21
N THR A 170 -11.21 -2.52 -7.40
CA THR A 170 -10.97 -3.60 -6.44
C THR A 170 -9.70 -4.39 -6.73
N ASN A 171 -8.89 -3.95 -7.72
CA ASN A 171 -7.73 -4.68 -8.21
C ASN A 171 -8.07 -6.15 -8.57
N PHE A 172 -9.26 -6.36 -9.14
CA PHE A 172 -9.77 -7.67 -9.55
C PHE A 172 -9.92 -8.67 -8.39
N ASP A 173 -10.11 -8.21 -7.15
CA ASP A 173 -10.50 -9.05 -6.02
C ASP A 173 -11.99 -9.46 -6.17
N PRO A 174 -12.30 -10.75 -6.42
CA PRO A 174 -13.66 -11.20 -6.65
C PRO A 174 -14.58 -11.03 -5.44
N VAL A 175 -14.03 -11.14 -4.22
CA VAL A 175 -14.82 -11.04 -2.98
C VAL A 175 -15.23 -9.60 -2.74
N LEU A 176 -14.29 -8.67 -2.87
CA LEU A 176 -14.57 -7.23 -2.71
C LEU A 176 -15.48 -6.71 -3.82
N LEU A 177 -15.32 -7.21 -5.05
CA LEU A 177 -16.18 -6.86 -6.17
C LEU A 177 -17.63 -7.28 -5.88
N ASP A 178 -17.86 -8.53 -5.48
CA ASP A 178 -19.20 -9.02 -5.13
C ASP A 178 -19.81 -8.17 -4.00
N GLN A 179 -19.05 -7.89 -2.95
CA GLN A 179 -19.48 -7.03 -1.84
C GLN A 179 -19.93 -5.63 -2.31
N LEU A 180 -19.16 -4.99 -3.19
CA LEU A 180 -19.52 -3.69 -3.73
C LEU A 180 -20.73 -3.76 -4.64
N PHE A 181 -20.81 -4.77 -5.53
CA PHE A 181 -21.94 -4.92 -6.45
C PHE A 181 -23.26 -5.10 -5.68
N ARG A 182 -23.24 -5.84 -4.56
CA ARG A 182 -24.42 -6.00 -3.69
C ARG A 182 -24.89 -4.71 -3.04
N GLY A 183 -24.05 -3.68 -2.96
CA GLY A 183 -24.43 -2.33 -2.53
C GLY A 183 -25.04 -1.46 -3.62
N SER A 184 -25.08 -1.92 -4.87
CA SER A 184 -25.61 -1.14 -6.00
C SER A 184 -27.12 -1.24 -6.15
N ALA A 185 -27.71 -0.26 -6.82
CA ALA A 185 -29.11 -0.26 -7.24
C ALA A 185 -29.45 -1.30 -8.34
N LEU A 186 -28.45 -2.01 -8.90
CA LEU A 186 -28.66 -3.09 -9.88
C LEU A 186 -28.85 -4.48 -9.25
N ILE A 187 -28.57 -4.62 -7.94
CA ILE A 187 -28.68 -5.90 -7.24
C ILE A 187 -30.11 -6.44 -7.28
N ARG A 188 -30.24 -7.73 -7.55
CA ARG A 188 -31.52 -8.45 -7.60
C ARG A 188 -31.33 -9.94 -7.45
N GLU A 189 -32.42 -10.66 -7.21
CA GLU A 189 -32.44 -12.12 -6.97
C GLU A 189 -31.65 -12.92 -8.02
N LYS A 190 -31.65 -12.47 -9.30
CA LYS A 190 -30.88 -13.09 -10.38
C LYS A 190 -29.40 -13.26 -10.05
N TRP A 191 -28.80 -12.33 -9.29
CA TRP A 191 -27.37 -12.35 -8.95
C TRP A 191 -26.94 -13.67 -8.30
N ASP A 192 -27.78 -14.22 -7.42
CA ASP A 192 -27.52 -15.45 -6.67
C ASP A 192 -28.15 -16.71 -7.32
N LYS A 193 -28.76 -16.58 -8.52
CA LYS A 193 -29.35 -17.73 -9.22
C LYS A 193 -28.27 -18.56 -9.91
N VAL A 194 -28.28 -19.86 -9.66
CA VAL A 194 -27.47 -20.83 -10.41
C VAL A 194 -27.90 -20.83 -11.87
N HIS A 195 -26.95 -20.59 -12.77
CA HIS A 195 -27.21 -20.41 -14.20
C HIS A 195 -26.51 -21.45 -15.08
N HIS A 196 -25.59 -22.25 -14.52
CA HIS A 196 -24.76 -23.19 -15.25
C HIS A 196 -24.74 -24.58 -14.60
N ALA A 197 -24.39 -25.59 -15.40
CA ALA A 197 -24.37 -27.00 -14.98
C ALA A 197 -23.29 -27.32 -13.94
N ASP A 198 -22.30 -26.43 -13.78
CA ASP A 198 -21.23 -26.53 -12.77
C ASP A 198 -21.63 -25.98 -11.40
N GLY A 199 -22.84 -25.45 -11.26
CA GLY A 199 -23.36 -24.89 -10.01
C GLY A 199 -23.08 -23.42 -9.79
N SER A 200 -22.39 -22.74 -10.73
CA SER A 200 -22.08 -21.30 -10.60
C SER A 200 -23.32 -20.41 -10.76
N THR A 201 -23.34 -19.33 -9.96
CA THR A 201 -24.37 -18.29 -10.01
C THR A 201 -24.13 -17.28 -11.14
N TYR A 202 -25.16 -16.54 -11.52
CA TYR A 202 -25.04 -15.45 -12.48
C TYR A 202 -23.99 -14.41 -12.06
N GLY A 203 -23.96 -14.05 -10.77
CA GLY A 203 -23.01 -13.10 -10.20
C GLY A 203 -21.57 -13.59 -10.31
N GLU A 204 -21.31 -14.82 -9.87
CA GLU A 204 -20.00 -15.47 -9.98
C GLU A 204 -19.51 -15.52 -11.43
N MET A 205 -20.38 -15.90 -12.37
CA MET A 205 -20.05 -15.94 -13.80
C MET A 205 -19.79 -14.56 -14.39
N THR A 206 -20.54 -13.55 -13.96
CA THR A 206 -20.35 -12.16 -14.41
C THR A 206 -19.00 -11.63 -13.94
N ILE A 207 -18.63 -11.90 -12.69
CA ILE A 207 -17.32 -11.58 -12.11
C ILE A 207 -16.23 -12.33 -12.88
N GLN A 208 -16.36 -13.65 -13.01
CA GLN A 208 -15.41 -14.52 -13.69
C GLN A 208 -15.12 -14.04 -15.12
N ARG A 209 -16.15 -13.62 -15.86
CA ARG A 209 -15.99 -13.09 -17.22
C ARG A 209 -15.12 -11.83 -17.27
N VAL A 210 -15.20 -10.97 -16.26
CA VAL A 210 -14.34 -9.78 -16.18
C VAL A 210 -12.93 -10.16 -15.73
N LEU A 211 -12.76 -11.18 -14.89
CA LEU A 211 -11.44 -11.72 -14.54
C LEU A 211 -10.74 -12.37 -15.75
N GLU A 212 -11.48 -13.08 -16.61
CA GLU A 212 -10.98 -13.69 -17.84
C GLU A 212 -10.60 -12.66 -18.91
N ASN A 213 -11.36 -11.56 -18.98
CA ASN A 213 -11.07 -10.43 -19.86
C ASN A 213 -10.19 -9.36 -19.18
N ARG A 214 -9.59 -9.69 -18.03
CA ARG A 214 -8.57 -8.83 -17.42
C ARG A 214 -7.52 -8.55 -18.49
N PRO A 215 -7.12 -7.27 -18.71
CA PRO A 215 -6.02 -6.97 -19.62
C PRO A 215 -4.84 -7.85 -19.23
N ILE A 216 -4.51 -8.81 -20.08
CA ILE A 216 -3.39 -9.70 -19.83
C ILE A 216 -2.16 -8.81 -19.86
N PHE A 217 -1.52 -8.71 -18.71
CA PHE A 217 -0.19 -8.16 -18.61
C PHE A 217 0.74 -9.01 -19.45
N HIS A 218 1.12 -8.56 -20.65
CA HIS A 218 2.28 -9.14 -21.28
C HIS A 218 3.50 -8.63 -20.52
N LYS A 219 3.96 -9.41 -19.54
CA LYS A 219 5.24 -9.21 -18.83
C LYS A 219 6.34 -8.80 -19.82
N ASN A 220 6.34 -9.42 -21.01
CA ASN A 220 7.26 -9.13 -22.12
C ASN A 220 7.13 -7.71 -22.69
N GLU A 221 5.93 -7.12 -22.75
CA GLU A 221 5.72 -5.74 -23.23
C GLU A 221 6.22 -4.72 -22.20
N ILE A 222 5.97 -4.96 -20.91
CA ILE A 222 6.49 -4.10 -19.83
C ILE A 222 8.00 -4.18 -19.74
N GLU A 223 8.56 -5.40 -19.75
CA GLU A 223 10.00 -5.57 -19.80
C GLU A 223 10.61 -4.96 -21.06
N GLY A 224 9.92 -5.08 -22.21
CA GLY A 224 10.32 -4.43 -23.46
C GLY A 224 10.33 -2.91 -23.35
N PHE A 225 9.28 -2.31 -22.77
CA PHE A 225 9.20 -0.88 -22.48
C PHE A 225 10.32 -0.44 -21.53
N LEU A 226 10.53 -1.16 -20.43
CA LEU A 226 11.56 -0.87 -19.45
C LEU A 226 12.94 -0.91 -20.11
N ARG A 227 13.26 -1.97 -20.85
CA ARG A 227 14.51 -2.09 -21.62
C ARG A 227 14.64 -1.00 -22.68
N PHE A 228 13.55 -0.52 -23.26
CA PHE A 228 13.59 0.51 -24.29
C PHE A 228 13.93 1.89 -23.71
N HIS A 229 13.47 2.20 -22.49
CA HIS A 229 13.57 3.53 -21.89
C HIS A 229 14.65 3.66 -20.82
N TYR A 230 15.08 2.57 -20.19
CA TYR A 230 15.95 2.58 -19.02
C TYR A 230 17.00 1.48 -19.10
N ASP A 231 18.13 1.74 -18.46
CA ASP A 231 19.05 0.68 -18.04
C ASP A 231 18.89 0.49 -16.52
N PHE A 232 18.96 -0.76 -16.06
CA PHE A 232 18.86 -1.12 -14.65
C PHE A 232 20.05 -1.98 -14.25
N GLN A 233 20.50 -1.83 -13.00
CA GLN A 233 21.47 -2.73 -12.38
C GLN A 233 21.18 -2.87 -10.89
N PHE A 234 21.41 -4.05 -10.32
CA PHE A 234 21.24 -4.30 -8.89
C PHE A 234 22.60 -4.17 -8.21
N ASN A 235 22.80 -3.09 -7.47
CA ASN A 235 24.02 -2.88 -6.71
C ASN A 235 24.05 -3.87 -5.53
N VAL A 236 24.94 -4.85 -5.60
CA VAL A 236 25.03 -5.91 -4.58
C VAL A 236 25.59 -5.42 -3.26
N VAL A 237 26.29 -4.28 -3.24
CA VAL A 237 26.84 -3.68 -2.02
C VAL A 237 25.79 -2.85 -1.30
N LEU A 238 25.02 -2.06 -2.05
CA LEU A 238 23.95 -1.24 -1.49
C LEU A 238 22.64 -2.02 -1.28
N GLU A 239 22.51 -3.21 -1.88
CA GLU A 239 21.28 -3.99 -1.96
C GLU A 239 20.10 -3.15 -2.49
N ARG A 240 20.38 -2.38 -3.55
CA ARG A 240 19.43 -1.47 -4.18
C ARG A 240 19.50 -1.61 -5.70
N VAL A 241 18.34 -1.38 -6.32
CA VAL A 241 18.28 -1.21 -7.77
C VAL A 241 18.73 0.21 -8.09
N GLU A 242 19.64 0.32 -9.03
CA GLU A 242 20.03 1.57 -9.68
C GLU A 242 19.45 1.58 -11.09
N MET A 243 19.11 2.77 -11.56
CA MET A 243 18.67 2.99 -12.92
C MET A 243 19.34 4.21 -13.53
N ARG A 244 19.22 4.32 -14.83
CA ARG A 244 19.41 5.56 -15.58
C ARG A 244 18.48 5.55 -16.78
N ARG A 245 18.10 6.72 -17.31
CA ARG A 245 17.37 6.72 -18.59
C ARG A 245 18.35 6.34 -19.69
N ARG A 246 17.85 5.63 -20.70
CA ARG A 246 18.69 5.22 -21.81
C ARG A 246 19.29 6.45 -22.50
N GLY A 247 20.63 6.51 -22.54
CA GLY A 247 21.39 7.63 -23.08
C GLY A 247 21.94 8.60 -22.02
N GLU A 248 21.55 8.47 -20.76
CA GLU A 248 22.18 9.18 -19.64
C GLU A 248 23.40 8.39 -19.12
N GLU A 249 24.40 9.09 -18.61
CA GLU A 249 25.63 8.47 -18.12
C GLU A 249 25.54 8.08 -16.63
N GLN A 250 24.81 8.87 -15.85
CA GLN A 250 24.78 8.77 -14.40
C GLN A 250 23.73 7.77 -13.91
N TRP A 251 24.16 6.85 -13.06
CA TRP A 251 23.28 5.95 -12.31
C TRP A 251 22.70 6.65 -11.10
N GLN A 252 21.43 6.37 -10.80
CA GLN A 252 20.73 6.82 -9.60
C GLN A 252 19.96 5.67 -8.96
N ILE A 253 19.82 5.70 -7.64
CA ILE A 253 19.06 4.68 -6.91
C ILE A 253 17.58 4.81 -7.27
N VAL A 254 16.91 3.67 -7.48
CA VAL A 254 15.45 3.62 -7.62
C VAL A 254 14.84 3.72 -6.24
N ASP A 255 14.58 4.94 -5.79
CA ASP A 255 13.77 5.20 -4.61
C ASP A 255 12.25 5.22 -4.94
N ASP A 256 11.42 5.61 -3.98
CA ASP A 256 9.96 5.66 -4.17
C ASP A 256 9.52 6.67 -5.25
N TYR A 257 10.19 7.82 -5.37
CA TYR A 257 9.86 8.82 -6.38
C TYR A 257 10.19 8.29 -7.78
N GLU A 258 11.33 7.64 -7.91
CA GLU A 258 11.84 7.06 -9.16
C GLU A 258 10.96 5.88 -9.58
N PHE A 259 10.62 5.01 -8.61
CA PHE A 259 9.72 3.89 -8.80
C PHE A 259 8.33 4.34 -9.26
N ASN A 260 7.74 5.33 -8.57
CA ASN A 260 6.44 5.89 -8.94
C ASN A 260 6.50 6.62 -10.29
N SER A 261 7.63 7.21 -10.64
CA SER A 261 7.85 7.85 -11.93
C SER A 261 7.88 6.83 -13.08
N ILE A 262 8.58 5.70 -12.91
CA ILE A 262 8.56 4.58 -13.85
C ILE A 262 7.13 4.04 -13.99
N HIS A 263 6.48 3.79 -12.86
CA HIS A 263 5.10 3.29 -12.81
C HIS A 263 4.14 4.19 -13.59
N ARG A 264 4.18 5.50 -13.34
CA ARG A 264 3.39 6.50 -14.07
C ARG A 264 3.75 6.52 -15.57
N HIS A 265 5.02 6.36 -15.92
CA HIS A 265 5.45 6.36 -17.33
C HIS A 265 4.88 5.16 -18.09
N ILE A 266 4.89 3.97 -17.47
CA ILE A 266 4.26 2.76 -18.00
C ILE A 266 2.75 2.97 -18.16
N GLN A 267 2.08 3.50 -17.12
CA GLN A 267 0.64 3.78 -17.15
C GLN A 267 0.21 4.69 -18.31
N ASN A 268 1.04 5.66 -18.67
CA ASN A 268 0.73 6.61 -19.73
C ASN A 268 0.95 6.05 -21.15
N LYS A 269 1.77 5.00 -21.31
CA LYS A 269 2.26 4.57 -22.64
C LYS A 269 2.03 3.11 -23.02
N SER A 270 1.93 2.21 -22.05
CA SER A 270 1.99 0.75 -22.32
C SER A 270 0.99 -0.09 -21.55
N GLY A 271 0.30 0.46 -20.53
CA GLY A 271 -0.77 -0.22 -19.81
C GLY A 271 -0.69 -0.06 -18.28
N GLN A 272 -1.66 -0.59 -17.54
CA GLN A 272 -1.77 -0.40 -16.08
C GLN A 272 -1.07 -1.50 -15.25
N ILE A 273 0.26 -1.51 -15.11
CA ILE A 273 0.92 -2.45 -14.17
C ILE A 273 0.61 -2.09 -12.70
N GLY A 274 0.46 -3.07 -11.82
CA GLY A 274 0.38 -2.83 -10.37
C GLY A 274 1.76 -2.61 -9.74
N HIS A 275 1.83 -1.84 -8.65
CA HIS A 275 3.10 -1.55 -7.95
C HIS A 275 3.88 -2.83 -7.58
N GLN A 276 3.22 -3.82 -6.99
CA GLN A 276 3.91 -5.06 -6.59
C GLN A 276 4.47 -5.84 -7.78
N ALA A 277 3.77 -5.84 -8.91
CA ALA A 277 4.23 -6.52 -10.12
C ALA A 277 5.45 -5.81 -10.72
N LEU A 278 5.45 -4.47 -10.76
CA LEU A 278 6.61 -3.70 -11.21
C LEU A 278 7.82 -3.91 -10.28
N HIS A 279 7.59 -3.88 -8.96
CA HIS A 279 8.63 -4.14 -7.97
C HIS A 279 9.23 -5.53 -8.15
N GLY A 280 8.40 -6.56 -8.34
CA GLY A 280 8.85 -7.92 -8.60
C GLY A 280 9.70 -8.05 -9.86
N ILE A 281 9.43 -7.27 -10.92
CA ILE A 281 10.29 -7.23 -12.12
C ILE A 281 11.64 -6.59 -11.78
N LEU A 282 11.64 -5.41 -11.15
CA LEU A 282 12.89 -4.69 -10.87
C LEU A 282 13.80 -5.44 -9.86
N GLN A 283 13.21 -6.30 -9.02
CA GLN A 283 13.91 -7.15 -8.04
C GLN A 283 14.16 -8.58 -8.54
N SER A 284 14.10 -8.83 -9.85
CA SER A 284 14.40 -10.14 -10.45
C SER A 284 15.65 -10.11 -11.32
N ASP A 285 15.94 -11.25 -11.94
CA ASP A 285 16.89 -11.43 -13.03
C ASP A 285 16.75 -10.46 -14.22
N PHE A 286 15.62 -9.74 -14.32
CA PHE A 286 15.47 -8.62 -15.25
C PHE A 286 16.50 -7.51 -15.00
N THR A 287 16.84 -7.27 -13.73
CA THR A 287 17.85 -6.30 -13.30
C THR A 287 19.16 -7.05 -13.01
N PRO A 288 20.16 -7.00 -13.91
CA PRO A 288 21.41 -7.71 -13.70
C PRO A 288 22.16 -7.19 -12.46
N LYS A 289 22.81 -8.09 -11.74
CA LYS A 289 23.65 -7.74 -10.58
C LYS A 289 24.91 -7.00 -11.03
N PHE A 290 25.27 -5.98 -10.27
CA PHE A 290 26.43 -5.12 -10.45
C PHE A 290 27.18 -5.01 -9.12
N ASP A 291 28.49 -5.22 -9.16
CA ASP A 291 29.39 -5.04 -8.02
C ASP A 291 30.28 -3.81 -8.29
N PRO A 292 30.06 -2.70 -7.57
CA PRO A 292 30.80 -1.46 -7.82
C PRO A 292 32.30 -1.58 -7.52
N PHE A 293 32.71 -2.44 -6.58
CA PHE A 293 34.13 -2.63 -6.30
C PHE A 293 34.79 -3.41 -7.41
N MET A 294 34.19 -4.53 -7.83
CA MET A 294 34.73 -5.33 -8.93
C MET A 294 34.78 -4.54 -10.24
N GLU A 295 33.76 -3.73 -10.53
CA GLU A 295 33.76 -2.87 -11.70
C GLU A 295 34.85 -1.79 -11.64
N TYR A 296 35.05 -1.16 -10.47
CA TYR A 296 36.11 -0.19 -10.28
C TYR A 296 37.49 -0.79 -10.56
N PHE A 297 37.83 -1.93 -9.94
CA PHE A 297 39.13 -2.57 -10.12
C PHE A 297 39.36 -3.12 -11.53
N THR A 298 38.30 -3.56 -12.22
CA THR A 298 38.41 -4.04 -13.61
C THR A 298 38.59 -2.92 -14.63
N LYS A 299 38.15 -1.70 -14.30
CA LYS A 299 38.28 -0.50 -15.15
C LYS A 299 39.57 0.29 -14.94
N LEU A 300 40.41 -0.09 -13.98
CA LEU A 300 41.71 0.56 -13.79
C LEU A 300 42.57 0.40 -15.05
N PRO A 301 43.28 1.46 -15.50
CA PRO A 301 44.26 1.34 -16.57
C PRO A 301 45.29 0.28 -16.21
N LYS A 302 45.59 -0.61 -17.17
CA LYS A 302 46.67 -1.58 -17.03
C LYS A 302 48.04 -0.94 -17.19
#